data_AF-A0AAE4ABV6-F1
#
_entry.id   AF-A0AAE4ABV6-F1
#
_cell.length_a   1.000
_cell.length_b   1.000
_cell.length_c   1.000
_cell.angle_alpha   90.00
_cell.angle_beta   90.00
_cell.angle_gamma   90.00
#
_symmetry.space_group_name_H-M   'P 1'
#
loop_
_entity.id
_entity.type
_entity.pdbx_description
1 polymer ?
#
loop_
_entity_poly.entity_id
_entity_poly.type
_entity_poly.pdbx_seq_one_letter_code
_entity_poly.pdbx_strand_id
1 'polypeptide(L)'
;MTDQRTILRITGDDRVGFLQGLVTNDIDRLSEGLVYTALLTPQGKLIVDFFLQAEGDAILLDVASDQAAALFQRLSMYKLRSAVEIAETGLVVSRGVGPAPEGALPDPRHPGMGWRLIDETDLSEEIDWDALRVEHVIPELGIEMSSDSFPLEVGLDRLSGVDFRKGCYVGQEVTARMKHKTELRKGLVQVRIEGVAPLGTPLMAGEKPAGTLYTQAGGKALAYLRFDRVKEPMQAGDATVTWTP
;
A
#
# COMPACT_ATOMS: atom_id res chain seq x y z
N MET A 1 -15.26 2.31 -3.42
CA MET A 1 -14.19 3.04 -4.10
C MET A 1 -13.62 4.02 -3.11
N THR A 2 -12.50 3.64 -2.48
CA THR A 2 -11.72 4.44 -1.53
C THR A 2 -10.78 5.38 -2.29
N ASP A 3 -11.27 5.92 -3.41
CA ASP A 3 -10.43 6.61 -4.39
C ASP A 3 -10.15 8.06 -4.02
N GLN A 4 -10.84 8.56 -3.01
CA GLN A 4 -10.59 9.88 -2.47
C GLN A 4 -9.28 9.89 -1.69
N ARG A 5 -8.45 10.86 -2.02
CA ARG A 5 -7.14 11.09 -1.42
C ARG A 5 -7.16 12.43 -0.71
N THR A 6 -6.50 12.50 0.44
CA THR A 6 -6.30 13.74 1.19
C THR A 6 -4.81 14.00 1.29
N ILE A 7 -4.41 15.24 1.04
CA ILE A 7 -3.02 15.67 1.13
C ILE A 7 -2.78 16.41 2.44
N LEU A 8 -1.92 15.84 3.28
CA LEU A 8 -1.36 16.53 4.44
C LEU A 8 0.00 17.12 4.06
N ARG A 9 0.26 18.37 4.46
CA ARG A 9 1.54 19.04 4.31
C ARG A 9 2.27 19.05 5.65
N ILE A 10 3.53 18.61 5.62
CA ILE A 10 4.40 18.52 6.78
C ILE A 10 5.58 19.48 6.58
N THR A 11 5.69 20.48 7.44
CA THR A 11 6.75 21.51 7.43
C THR A 11 7.57 21.47 8.70
N GLY A 12 8.62 22.30 8.78
CA GLY A 12 9.49 22.44 9.95
C GLY A 12 10.82 21.71 9.82
N ASP A 13 11.82 22.16 10.57
CA ASP A 13 13.22 21.74 10.43
C ASP A 13 13.43 20.25 10.73
N ASP A 14 12.61 19.67 11.61
CA ASP A 14 12.72 18.26 12.02
C ASP A 14 11.93 17.29 11.14
N ARG A 15 11.20 17.77 10.11
CA ARG A 15 10.22 16.96 9.36
C ARG A 15 10.76 15.65 8.78
N VAL A 16 12.00 15.67 8.27
CA VAL A 16 12.67 14.50 7.69
C VAL A 16 13.00 13.49 8.78
N GLY A 17 13.72 13.93 9.83
CA GLY A 17 14.10 13.07 10.95
C GLY A 17 12.88 12.49 11.69
N PHE A 18 11.82 13.29 11.82
CA PHE A 18 10.54 12.90 12.38
C PHE A 18 9.91 11.72 11.63
N LEU A 19 9.78 11.82 10.30
CA LEU A 19 9.21 10.73 9.48
C LEU A 19 10.16 9.53 9.38
N GLN A 20 11.48 9.77 9.31
CA GLN A 20 12.50 8.73 9.16
C GLN A 20 12.40 7.67 10.26
N GLY A 21 12.10 8.07 11.51
CA GLY A 21 11.93 7.16 12.64
C GLY A 21 10.55 6.48 12.75
N LEU A 22 9.58 6.86 11.92
CA LEU A 22 8.20 6.39 12.02
C LEU A 22 7.78 5.45 10.89
N VAL A 23 8.27 5.68 9.69
CA VAL A 23 7.77 5.00 8.49
C VAL A 23 8.70 3.89 7.99
N THR A 24 8.15 2.95 7.23
CA THR A 24 8.86 1.74 6.76
C THR A 24 9.91 1.98 5.67
N ASN A 25 9.82 3.09 4.93
CA ASN A 25 10.73 3.41 3.82
C ASN A 25 11.67 4.57 4.14
N ASP A 26 12.72 4.73 3.34
CA ASP A 26 13.74 5.76 3.53
C ASP A 26 13.28 7.11 2.95
N ILE A 27 13.20 8.14 3.81
CA ILE A 27 12.75 9.49 3.45
C ILE A 27 13.79 10.24 2.63
N ASP A 28 15.07 9.86 2.70
CA ASP A 28 16.12 10.49 1.90
C ASP A 28 15.89 10.28 0.38
N ARG A 29 15.11 9.25 0.03
CA ARG A 29 14.69 8.93 -1.34
C ARG A 29 13.66 9.89 -1.93
N LEU A 30 13.12 10.82 -1.14
CA LEU A 30 12.28 11.91 -1.67
C LEU A 30 13.00 12.79 -2.68
N SER A 31 14.34 12.81 -2.64
CA SER A 31 15.17 13.45 -3.66
C SER A 31 15.12 12.75 -5.03
N GLU A 32 14.66 11.50 -5.09
CA GLU A 32 14.57 10.68 -6.30
C GLU A 32 13.15 10.63 -6.88
N GLY A 33 12.12 11.01 -6.11
CA GLY A 33 10.72 10.99 -6.52
C GLY A 33 9.76 10.62 -5.38
N LEU A 34 8.66 9.95 -5.73
CA LEU A 34 7.66 9.51 -4.76
C LEU A 34 8.17 8.35 -3.91
N VAL A 35 7.88 8.42 -2.62
CA VAL A 35 8.17 7.36 -1.66
C VAL A 35 6.86 6.74 -1.18
N TYR A 36 6.59 5.49 -1.58
CA TYR A 36 5.51 4.70 -0.98
C TYR A 36 5.98 4.09 0.33
N THR A 37 5.18 4.18 1.38
CA THR A 37 5.58 3.75 2.72
C THR A 37 4.36 3.44 3.58
N ALA A 38 4.59 2.91 4.78
CA ALA A 38 3.54 2.66 5.76
C ALA A 38 3.96 3.05 7.18
N LEU A 39 2.95 3.26 8.04
CA LEU A 39 3.08 3.23 9.49
C LEU A 39 2.73 1.84 10.00
N LEU A 40 3.53 1.35 10.96
CA LEU A 40 3.31 0.08 11.62
C LEU A 40 3.01 0.24 13.11
N THR A 41 2.37 -0.78 13.67
CA THR A 41 2.35 -0.98 15.12
C THR A 41 3.75 -1.40 15.59
N PRO A 42 4.05 -1.28 16.90
CA PRO A 42 5.28 -1.84 17.46
C PRO A 42 5.44 -3.34 17.20
N GLN A 43 4.34 -4.06 17.00
CA GLN A 43 4.31 -5.49 16.66
C GLN A 43 4.52 -5.76 15.16
N GLY A 44 4.77 -4.72 14.35
CA GLY A 44 5.05 -4.82 12.91
C GLY A 44 3.80 -5.00 12.04
N LYS A 45 2.61 -4.73 12.56
CA LYS A 45 1.35 -4.79 11.79
C LYS A 45 1.07 -3.49 11.07
N LEU A 46 0.45 -3.55 9.90
CA LEU A 46 0.04 -2.36 9.15
C LEU A 46 -0.98 -1.54 9.94
N ILE A 47 -0.75 -0.22 9.97
CA ILE A 47 -1.73 0.76 10.40
C ILE A 47 -2.34 1.43 9.17
N VAL A 48 -1.48 2.01 8.33
CA VAL A 48 -1.87 2.75 7.12
C VAL A 48 -0.68 2.86 6.18
N ASP A 49 -0.94 2.80 4.88
CA ASP A 49 -0.01 3.09 3.79
C ASP A 49 -0.31 4.45 3.13
N PHE A 50 0.72 5.10 2.59
CA PHE A 50 0.62 6.42 1.96
C PHE A 50 1.85 6.70 1.09
N PHE A 51 1.77 7.78 0.31
CA PHE A 51 2.89 8.29 -0.48
C PHE A 51 3.42 9.57 0.16
N LEU A 52 4.71 9.80 -0.03
CA LEU A 52 5.38 11.03 0.34
C LEU A 52 6.03 11.65 -0.90
N GLN A 53 5.96 12.98 -1.00
CA GLN A 53 6.57 13.79 -2.06
C GLN A 53 7.27 14.99 -1.44
N ALA A 54 8.48 15.32 -1.89
CA ALA A 54 9.14 16.58 -1.52
C ALA A 54 8.49 17.76 -2.22
N GLU A 55 8.34 18.87 -1.51
CA GLU A 55 7.85 20.14 -2.05
C GLU A 55 8.59 21.28 -1.36
N GLY A 56 9.72 21.70 -1.94
CA GLY A 56 10.58 22.73 -1.33
C GLY A 56 11.05 22.33 0.07
N ASP A 57 10.66 23.11 1.08
CA ASP A 57 10.93 22.85 2.50
C ASP A 57 9.78 22.11 3.22
N ALA A 58 8.86 21.51 2.46
CA ALA A 58 7.76 20.70 2.95
C ALA A 58 7.84 19.26 2.42
N ILE A 59 7.06 18.38 3.06
CA ILE A 59 6.76 17.04 2.57
C ILE A 59 5.24 16.93 2.44
N LEU A 60 4.76 16.59 1.25
CA LEU A 60 3.37 16.26 1.00
C LEU A 60 3.16 14.77 1.30
N LEU A 61 2.09 14.47 2.02
CA LEU A 61 1.66 13.12 2.37
C LEU A 61 0.30 12.87 1.73
N ASP A 62 0.29 11.94 0.78
CA ASP A 62 -0.89 11.47 0.05
C ASP A 62 -1.41 10.19 0.71
N VAL A 63 -2.59 10.25 1.34
CA VAL A 63 -3.26 9.14 2.03
C VAL A 63 -4.72 9.01 1.61
N ALA A 64 -5.30 7.81 1.77
CA ALA A 64 -6.74 7.63 1.60
C ALA A 64 -7.52 8.54 2.56
N SER A 65 -8.54 9.24 2.06
CA SER A 65 -9.22 10.30 2.80
C SER A 65 -9.88 9.80 4.09
N ASP A 66 -10.39 8.57 4.09
CA ASP A 66 -10.98 7.94 5.27
C ASP A 66 -9.95 7.62 6.38
N GLN A 67 -8.66 7.58 6.05
CA GLN A 67 -7.55 7.38 6.99
C GLN A 67 -6.89 8.69 7.44
N ALA A 68 -7.12 9.80 6.74
CA ALA A 68 -6.39 11.05 6.93
C ALA A 68 -6.49 11.61 8.35
N ALA A 69 -7.70 11.68 8.92
CA ALA A 69 -7.92 12.20 10.26
C ALA A 69 -7.23 11.36 11.35
N ALA A 70 -7.30 10.02 11.23
CA ALA A 70 -6.66 9.11 12.17
C ALA A 70 -5.12 9.17 12.06
N LEU A 71 -4.60 9.29 10.85
CA LEU A 71 -3.17 9.47 10.59
C LEU A 71 -2.66 10.81 11.16
N PHE A 72 -3.39 11.91 10.91
CA PHE A 72 -3.07 13.23 11.47
C PHE A 72 -2.97 13.21 12.99
N GLN A 73 -3.97 12.63 13.68
CA GLN A 73 -3.96 12.51 15.14
C GLN A 73 -2.76 11.69 15.63
N ARG A 74 -2.45 10.59 14.95
CA ARG A 74 -1.32 9.72 15.30
C ARG A 74 0.03 10.42 15.14
N LEU A 75 0.26 11.08 14.00
CA LEU A 75 1.48 11.86 13.77
C LEU A 75 1.61 13.01 14.78
N SER A 76 0.49 13.67 15.11
CA SER A 76 0.46 14.73 16.13
C SER A 76 0.87 14.24 17.52
N MET A 77 0.49 13.01 17.89
CA MET A 77 0.95 12.39 19.15
C MET A 77 2.46 12.10 19.13
N TYR A 78 3.02 11.66 18.00
CA TYR A 78 4.45 11.35 17.87
C TYR A 78 5.33 12.60 17.78
N LYS A 79 4.78 13.75 17.37
CA LYS A 79 5.51 15.02 17.20
C LYS A 79 6.12 15.57 18.50
N LEU A 80 5.83 15.04 19.70
CA LEU A 80 6.23 15.65 20.97
C LEU A 80 7.70 16.15 20.97
N ARG A 81 7.88 17.48 21.04
CA ARG A 81 9.17 18.22 20.99
C ARG A 81 9.90 18.30 19.63
N SER A 82 9.31 17.77 18.56
CA SER A 82 9.81 17.95 17.19
C SER A 82 9.30 19.27 16.61
N ALA A 83 10.19 20.07 16.03
CA ALA A 83 9.85 21.28 15.28
C ALA A 83 9.26 20.93 13.91
N VAL A 84 8.03 20.40 13.93
CA VAL A 84 7.26 19.96 12.76
C VAL A 84 5.89 20.61 12.81
N GLU A 85 5.29 20.99 11.69
CA GLU A 85 3.86 21.31 11.62
C GLU A 85 3.18 20.39 10.61
N ILE A 86 1.91 20.05 10.85
CA ILE A 86 1.12 19.19 9.98
C ILE A 86 -0.19 19.92 9.73
N ALA A 87 -0.56 20.09 8.48
CA ALA A 87 -1.82 20.71 8.07
C ALA A 87 -2.43 19.95 6.89
N GLU A 88 -3.75 19.88 6.83
CA GLU A 88 -4.45 19.44 5.63
C GLU A 88 -4.40 20.54 4.56
N THR A 89 -4.32 20.15 3.28
CA THR A 89 -4.30 21.06 2.14
C THR A 89 -5.53 20.88 1.26
N GLY A 90 -5.76 21.83 0.34
CA GLY A 90 -6.76 21.69 -0.72
C GLY A 90 -6.26 21.00 -2.00
N LEU A 91 -5.04 20.46 -2.00
CA LEU A 91 -4.48 19.78 -3.16
C LEU A 91 -5.16 18.43 -3.39
N VAL A 92 -5.22 18.02 -4.64
CA VAL A 92 -5.78 16.75 -5.09
C VAL A 92 -4.70 15.88 -5.73
N VAL A 93 -4.97 14.58 -5.79
CA VAL A 93 -4.08 13.61 -6.44
C VAL A 93 -4.71 13.18 -7.74
N SER A 94 -4.07 13.55 -8.84
CA SER A 94 -4.38 13.02 -10.17
C SER A 94 -3.58 11.76 -10.43
N ARG A 95 -4.15 10.81 -11.18
CA ARG A 95 -3.44 9.60 -11.62
C ARG A 95 -3.77 9.25 -13.06
N GLY A 96 -2.83 8.65 -13.77
CA GLY A 96 -3.06 8.15 -15.12
C GLY A 96 -1.98 7.19 -15.58
N VAL A 97 -2.24 6.50 -16.69
CA VAL A 97 -1.30 5.56 -17.34
C VAL A 97 -0.88 6.02 -18.73
N GLY A 98 -1.53 7.05 -19.27
CA GLY A 98 -1.13 7.72 -20.51
C GLY A 98 0.09 8.64 -20.34
N PRO A 99 0.30 9.57 -21.29
CA PRO A 99 1.36 10.56 -21.21
C PRO A 99 1.30 11.36 -19.90
N ALA A 100 2.39 11.35 -19.15
CA ALA A 100 2.48 12.06 -17.87
C ALA A 100 2.44 13.60 -18.09
N PRO A 101 1.57 14.34 -17.38
CA PRO A 101 1.60 15.79 -17.35
C PRO A 101 2.92 16.33 -16.77
N GLU A 102 3.17 17.63 -16.97
CA GLU A 102 4.30 18.31 -16.32
C GLU A 102 4.17 18.21 -14.79
N GLY A 103 5.29 17.95 -14.10
CA GLY A 103 5.31 17.80 -12.64
C GLY A 103 4.81 16.44 -12.12
N ALA A 104 4.21 15.60 -12.96
CA ALA A 104 3.81 14.25 -12.56
C ALA A 104 5.03 13.35 -12.31
N LEU A 105 4.93 12.50 -11.30
CA LEU A 105 5.96 11.55 -10.89
C LEU A 105 5.49 10.11 -11.13
N PRO A 106 6.38 9.18 -11.51
CA PRO A 106 6.03 7.76 -11.65
C PRO A 106 5.51 7.16 -10.34
N ASP A 107 4.48 6.31 -10.40
CA ASP A 107 4.02 5.56 -9.23
C ASP A 107 5.10 4.55 -8.80
N PRO A 108 5.65 4.67 -7.58
CA PRO A 108 6.82 3.90 -7.16
C PRO A 108 6.51 2.41 -6.89
N ARG A 109 5.23 2.02 -6.84
CA ARG A 109 4.82 0.66 -6.53
C ARG A 109 5.04 -0.29 -7.70
N HIS A 110 4.79 0.18 -8.92
CA HIS A 110 5.01 -0.58 -10.15
C HIS A 110 4.94 0.35 -11.38
N PRO A 111 5.81 0.21 -12.40
CA PRO A 111 5.78 1.06 -13.60
C PRO A 111 4.44 1.05 -14.35
N GLY A 112 3.74 -0.08 -14.33
CA GLY A 112 2.42 -0.22 -14.94
C GLY A 112 1.28 0.52 -14.21
N MET A 113 1.55 1.09 -13.03
CA MET A 113 0.62 2.00 -12.35
C MET A 113 0.69 3.44 -12.88
N GLY A 114 1.58 3.72 -13.82
CA GLY A 114 1.67 5.01 -14.50
C GLY A 114 2.25 6.10 -13.62
N TRP A 115 1.55 7.23 -13.54
CA TRP A 115 1.99 8.45 -12.89
C TRP A 115 0.99 8.96 -11.85
N ARG A 116 1.50 9.78 -10.93
CA ARG A 116 0.74 10.56 -9.95
C ARG A 116 1.14 12.02 -10.05
N LEU A 117 0.18 12.91 -9.87
CA LEU A 117 0.40 14.35 -9.82
C LEU A 117 -0.36 14.90 -8.61
N ILE A 118 0.32 15.67 -7.76
CA ILE A 118 -0.31 16.42 -6.68
C ILE A 118 -0.40 17.87 -7.13
N ASP A 119 -1.61 18.39 -7.31
CA ASP A 119 -1.86 19.74 -7.82
C ASP A 119 -3.23 20.27 -7.34
N GLU A 120 -3.61 21.48 -7.74
CA GLU A 120 -4.91 22.10 -7.41
C GLU A 120 -6.07 21.56 -8.26
N THR A 121 -5.79 20.88 -9.37
CA THR A 121 -6.81 20.37 -10.30
C THR A 121 -6.69 18.87 -10.51
N ASP A 122 -7.85 18.23 -10.65
CA ASP A 122 -7.93 16.79 -10.94
C ASP A 122 -7.85 16.56 -12.45
N LEU A 123 -6.77 15.92 -12.87
CA LEU A 123 -6.47 15.49 -14.24
C LEU A 123 -6.48 13.96 -14.34
N SER A 124 -7.15 13.27 -13.42
CA SER A 124 -7.18 11.81 -13.40
C SER A 124 -7.78 11.23 -14.68
N GLU A 125 -7.17 10.14 -15.15
CA GLU A 125 -7.73 9.33 -16.22
C GLU A 125 -8.85 8.43 -15.66
N GLU A 126 -9.98 8.38 -16.34
CA GLU A 126 -11.07 7.45 -16.04
C GLU A 126 -10.77 6.07 -16.67
N ILE A 127 -10.18 5.19 -15.87
CA ILE A 127 -9.81 3.82 -16.26
C ILE A 127 -10.23 2.81 -15.18
N ASP A 128 -10.17 1.53 -15.52
CA ASP A 128 -10.37 0.44 -14.56
C ASP A 128 -9.13 0.27 -13.68
N TRP A 129 -9.09 1.05 -12.59
CA TRP A 129 -8.01 0.99 -11.60
C TRP A 129 -7.92 -0.35 -10.89
N ASP A 130 -9.05 -1.04 -10.68
CA ASP A 130 -9.06 -2.36 -10.06
C ASP A 130 -8.44 -3.41 -10.99
N ALA A 131 -8.64 -3.31 -12.31
CA ALA A 131 -7.94 -4.14 -13.28
C ALA A 131 -6.42 -3.96 -13.22
N LEU A 132 -5.92 -2.72 -13.16
CA LEU A 132 -4.48 -2.46 -13.00
C LEU A 132 -3.93 -2.98 -11.67
N ARG A 133 -4.68 -2.78 -10.58
CA ARG A 133 -4.30 -3.29 -9.26
C ARG A 133 -4.23 -4.81 -9.25
N VAL A 134 -5.22 -5.49 -9.82
CA VAL A 134 -5.22 -6.94 -9.96
C VAL A 134 -4.02 -7.37 -10.80
N GLU A 135 -3.79 -6.74 -11.95
CA GLU A 135 -2.68 -7.05 -12.87
C GLU A 135 -1.31 -6.95 -12.21
N HIS A 136 -1.08 -5.89 -11.42
CA HIS A 136 0.21 -5.58 -10.81
C HIS A 136 0.30 -5.94 -9.31
N VAL A 137 -0.71 -6.64 -8.80
CA VAL A 137 -0.79 -7.12 -7.42
C VAL A 137 -0.69 -5.97 -6.41
N ILE A 138 -1.43 -4.89 -6.64
CA ILE A 138 -1.43 -3.70 -5.78
C ILE A 138 -2.61 -3.79 -4.79
N PRO A 139 -2.35 -4.05 -3.50
CA PRO A 139 -3.42 -4.10 -2.50
C PRO A 139 -3.95 -2.71 -2.14
N GLU A 140 -5.14 -2.69 -1.56
CA GLU A 140 -5.72 -1.52 -0.90
C GLU A 140 -6.06 -1.82 0.56
N LEU A 141 -5.83 -0.83 1.42
CA LEU A 141 -6.21 -0.87 2.82
C LEU A 141 -7.74 -0.88 2.97
N GLY A 142 -8.24 -1.76 3.83
CA GLY A 142 -9.67 -2.03 3.99
C GLY A 142 -10.21 -3.10 3.04
N ILE A 143 -9.43 -3.50 2.03
CA ILE A 143 -9.76 -4.60 1.11
C ILE A 143 -8.80 -5.78 1.31
N GLU A 144 -7.63 -5.76 0.66
CA GLU A 144 -6.60 -6.81 0.79
C GLU A 144 -5.70 -6.61 2.00
N MET A 145 -5.57 -5.36 2.46
CA MET A 145 -4.79 -4.99 3.65
C MET A 145 -5.71 -4.68 4.82
N SER A 146 -5.36 -5.17 6.00
CA SER A 146 -6.07 -4.87 7.25
C SER A 146 -5.08 -4.59 8.39
N SER A 147 -5.61 -4.25 9.56
CA SER A 147 -4.82 -4.08 10.79
C SER A 147 -4.07 -5.35 11.23
N ASP A 148 -4.43 -6.51 10.67
CA ASP A 148 -3.75 -7.79 10.94
C ASP A 148 -2.69 -8.13 9.89
N SER A 149 -2.55 -7.33 8.83
CA SER A 149 -1.58 -7.59 7.76
C SER A 149 -0.15 -7.26 8.20
N PHE A 150 0.80 -8.11 7.81
CA PHE A 150 2.23 -7.82 7.88
C PHE A 150 2.74 -7.30 6.53
N PRO A 151 3.67 -6.33 6.49
CA PRO A 151 4.16 -5.72 5.24
C PRO A 151 4.59 -6.73 4.18
N LEU A 152 5.36 -7.76 4.56
CA LEU A 152 5.83 -8.77 3.60
C LEU A 152 4.71 -9.68 3.08
N GLU A 153 3.69 -9.96 3.90
CA GLU A 153 2.57 -10.82 3.47
C GLU A 153 1.71 -10.14 2.41
N VAL A 154 1.63 -8.81 2.40
CA VAL A 154 0.87 -8.05 1.39
C VAL A 154 1.77 -7.41 0.33
N GLY A 155 3.05 -7.79 0.30
CA GLY A 155 3.97 -7.45 -0.78
C GLY A 155 4.59 -6.06 -0.71
N LEU A 156 4.56 -5.34 0.41
CA LEU A 156 5.14 -3.98 0.50
C LEU A 156 6.63 -3.97 0.09
N ASP A 157 7.39 -5.03 0.35
CA ASP A 157 8.79 -5.17 -0.12
C ASP A 157 8.89 -5.09 -1.65
N ARG A 158 8.04 -5.85 -2.36
CA ARG A 158 7.96 -5.83 -3.83
C ARG A 158 7.49 -4.47 -4.35
N LEU A 159 6.64 -3.77 -3.60
CA LEU A 159 6.07 -2.48 -3.98
C LEU A 159 6.95 -1.29 -3.59
N SER A 160 8.24 -1.52 -3.32
CA SER A 160 9.17 -0.47 -2.88
C SER A 160 8.70 0.25 -1.60
N GLY A 161 7.89 -0.38 -0.76
CA GLY A 161 7.25 0.20 0.43
C GLY A 161 8.00 0.00 1.74
N VAL A 162 9.08 -0.78 1.74
CA VAL A 162 9.95 -1.01 2.91
C VAL A 162 11.40 -0.91 2.48
N ASP A 163 12.19 -0.16 3.25
CA ASP A 163 13.64 -0.18 3.13
C ASP A 163 14.25 -1.03 4.26
N PHE A 164 15.01 -2.07 3.90
CA PHE A 164 15.68 -2.94 4.87
C PHE A 164 17.10 -2.48 5.24
N ARG A 165 17.58 -1.41 4.63
CA ARG A 165 18.92 -0.82 4.81
C ARG A 165 18.87 0.49 5.60
N LYS A 166 17.69 1.10 5.75
CA LYS A 166 17.50 2.32 6.55
C LYS A 166 17.69 2.08 8.05
N GLY A 167 17.81 3.19 8.78
CA GLY A 167 17.87 3.21 10.24
C GLY A 167 16.58 2.73 10.93
N CYS A 168 16.58 2.81 12.27
CA CYS A 168 15.48 2.29 13.08
C CYS A 168 14.14 2.99 12.81
N TYR A 169 13.06 2.21 12.74
CA TYR A 169 11.68 2.71 12.71
C TYR A 169 10.74 1.79 13.51
N VAL A 170 9.54 2.28 13.83
CA VAL A 170 8.55 1.53 14.62
C VAL A 170 8.11 0.25 13.91
N GLY A 171 8.22 -0.90 14.59
CA GLY A 171 7.83 -2.21 14.03
C GLY A 171 8.86 -2.86 13.09
N GLN A 172 10.05 -2.27 12.95
CA GLN A 172 11.11 -2.79 12.08
C GLN A 172 11.57 -4.21 12.47
N GLU A 173 11.72 -4.51 13.77
CA GLU A 173 12.29 -5.79 14.22
C GLU A 173 11.54 -7.00 13.66
N VAL A 174 10.21 -6.96 13.73
CA VAL A 174 9.36 -8.06 13.21
C VAL A 174 9.47 -8.14 11.69
N THR A 175 9.42 -7.00 11.00
CA THR A 175 9.52 -6.91 9.54
C THR A 175 10.86 -7.44 9.02
N ALA A 176 11.97 -7.03 9.63
CA ALA A 176 13.32 -7.48 9.30
C ALA A 176 13.52 -8.97 9.60
N ARG A 177 12.99 -9.45 10.74
CA ARG A 177 13.02 -10.88 11.08
C ARG A 177 12.28 -11.72 10.04
N MET A 178 11.11 -11.27 9.59
CA MET A 178 10.36 -11.96 8.53
C MET A 178 11.16 -12.04 7.23
N LYS A 179 11.84 -10.95 6.84
CA LYS A 179 12.65 -10.91 5.61
C LYS A 179 13.85 -11.87 5.63
N HIS A 180 14.56 -11.93 6.76
CA HIS A 180 15.87 -12.58 6.82
C HIS A 180 15.89 -13.95 7.50
N LYS A 181 14.88 -14.27 8.31
CA LYS A 181 14.88 -15.47 9.17
C LYS A 181 13.62 -16.32 9.02
N THR A 182 12.74 -16.01 8.08
CA THR A 182 11.47 -16.73 7.94
C THR A 182 11.15 -16.95 6.48
N GLU A 183 10.73 -18.17 6.17
CA GLU A 183 10.09 -18.47 4.90
C GLU A 183 8.62 -18.02 4.97
N LEU A 184 8.20 -17.20 4.02
CA LEU A 184 6.84 -16.67 3.97
C LEU A 184 5.87 -17.80 3.59
N ARG A 185 5.01 -18.23 4.51
CA ARG A 185 4.07 -19.35 4.29
C ARG A 185 2.68 -18.93 3.81
N LYS A 186 2.42 -17.63 3.77
CA LYS A 186 1.15 -17.04 3.38
C LYS A 186 1.36 -15.62 2.87
N GLY A 187 0.52 -15.18 1.95
CA GLY A 187 0.60 -13.84 1.42
C GLY A 187 -0.36 -13.59 0.27
N LEU A 188 -0.38 -12.33 -0.16
CA LEU A 188 -1.16 -11.83 -1.26
C LEU A 188 -0.51 -12.20 -2.59
N VAL A 189 -1.30 -12.78 -3.48
CA VAL A 189 -0.89 -13.20 -4.82
C VAL A 189 -1.97 -12.85 -5.84
N GLN A 190 -1.60 -12.90 -7.12
CA GLN A 190 -2.56 -12.93 -8.21
C GLN A 190 -2.95 -14.39 -8.49
N VAL A 191 -4.24 -14.62 -8.71
CA VAL A 191 -4.79 -15.91 -9.12
C VAL A 191 -5.61 -15.74 -10.40
N ARG A 192 -5.79 -16.81 -11.15
CA ARG A 192 -6.82 -16.86 -12.21
C ARG A 192 -8.15 -17.26 -11.59
N ILE A 193 -9.24 -16.71 -12.11
CA ILE A 193 -10.58 -17.00 -11.66
C ILE A 193 -11.53 -17.19 -12.85
N GLU A 194 -12.31 -18.25 -12.80
CA GLU A 194 -13.42 -18.53 -13.70
C GLU A 194 -14.73 -18.40 -12.91
N GLY A 195 -15.56 -17.43 -13.30
CA GLY A 195 -16.73 -17.01 -12.52
C GLY A 195 -16.44 -15.77 -11.68
N VAL A 196 -17.34 -15.47 -10.74
CA VAL A 196 -17.23 -14.35 -9.79
C VAL A 196 -17.70 -14.79 -8.42
N ALA A 197 -17.12 -14.21 -7.37
CA ALA A 197 -17.58 -14.40 -6.01
C ALA A 197 -17.53 -13.09 -5.20
N PRO A 198 -18.33 -12.94 -4.14
CA PRO A 198 -18.27 -11.76 -3.29
C PRO A 198 -16.87 -11.53 -2.71
N LEU A 199 -16.53 -10.28 -2.48
CA LEU A 199 -15.28 -9.88 -1.82
C LEU A 199 -15.18 -10.50 -0.41
N GLY A 200 -14.03 -11.06 -0.08
CA GLY A 200 -13.80 -11.73 1.19
C GLY A 200 -14.27 -13.19 1.23
N THR A 201 -14.73 -13.75 0.10
CA THR A 201 -15.14 -15.16 0.04
C THR A 201 -13.95 -16.09 0.38
N PRO A 202 -14.12 -17.06 1.29
CA PRO A 202 -13.09 -18.05 1.58
C PRO A 202 -12.73 -18.87 0.33
N LEU A 203 -11.43 -19.06 0.10
CA LEU A 203 -10.92 -19.99 -0.90
C LEU A 203 -10.76 -21.37 -0.29
N MET A 204 -11.46 -22.35 -0.86
CA MET A 204 -11.58 -23.70 -0.34
C MET A 204 -10.79 -24.69 -1.22
N ALA A 205 -9.87 -25.43 -0.61
CA ALA A 205 -9.16 -26.56 -1.20
C ALA A 205 -9.84 -27.85 -0.73
N GLY A 206 -10.87 -28.28 -1.46
CA GLY A 206 -11.85 -29.26 -0.97
C GLY A 206 -12.62 -28.69 0.21
N GLU A 207 -12.63 -29.36 1.36
CA GLU A 207 -13.32 -28.89 2.57
C GLU A 207 -12.47 -27.95 3.44
N LYS A 208 -11.21 -27.71 3.09
CA LYS A 208 -10.27 -26.94 3.92
C LYS A 208 -10.06 -25.53 3.39
N PRO A 209 -10.11 -24.48 4.23
CA PRO A 209 -9.79 -23.12 3.80
C PRO A 209 -8.29 -22.98 3.51
N ALA A 210 -7.99 -22.52 2.30
CA ALA A 210 -6.67 -22.23 1.77
C ALA A 210 -6.38 -20.73 1.68
N GLY A 211 -7.39 -19.85 1.73
CA GLY A 211 -7.18 -18.41 1.64
C GLY A 211 -8.47 -17.61 1.60
N THR A 212 -8.37 -16.38 1.10
CA THR A 212 -9.49 -15.45 0.92
C THR A 212 -9.36 -14.76 -0.43
N LEU A 213 -10.46 -14.66 -1.18
CA LEU A 213 -10.56 -13.96 -2.46
C LEU A 213 -10.95 -12.49 -2.25
N TYR A 214 -10.35 -11.58 -3.00
CA TYR A 214 -10.61 -10.14 -2.94
C TYR A 214 -10.99 -9.57 -4.32
N THR A 215 -10.37 -8.45 -4.70
CA THR A 215 -10.64 -7.74 -5.95
C THR A 215 -10.43 -8.64 -7.16
N GLN A 216 -11.37 -8.60 -8.11
CA GLN A 216 -11.43 -9.43 -9.30
C GLN A 216 -11.56 -8.54 -10.54
N ALA A 217 -10.77 -8.83 -11.57
CA ALA A 217 -10.84 -8.12 -12.84
C ALA A 217 -10.21 -8.96 -13.97
N GLY A 218 -10.82 -8.96 -15.16
CA GLY A 218 -10.24 -9.58 -16.36
C GLY A 218 -9.90 -11.07 -16.24
N GLY A 219 -10.69 -11.86 -15.48
CA GLY A 219 -10.42 -13.29 -15.24
C GLY A 219 -9.25 -13.55 -14.27
N LYS A 220 -8.80 -12.51 -13.57
CA LYS A 220 -7.78 -12.55 -12.52
C LYS A 220 -8.36 -12.02 -11.22
N ALA A 221 -7.72 -12.33 -10.10
CA ALA A 221 -8.07 -11.78 -8.80
C ALA A 221 -6.85 -11.63 -7.89
N LEU A 222 -6.96 -10.76 -6.90
CA LEU A 222 -6.10 -10.75 -5.73
C LEU A 222 -6.63 -11.73 -4.70
N ALA A 223 -5.74 -12.57 -4.17
CA ALA A 223 -6.07 -13.54 -3.15
C ALA A 223 -5.00 -13.59 -2.08
N TYR A 224 -5.41 -13.66 -0.82
CA TYR A 224 -4.51 -13.97 0.27
C TYR A 224 -4.50 -15.48 0.50
N LEU A 225 -3.40 -16.14 0.17
CA LEU A 225 -3.28 -17.60 0.26
C LEU A 225 -2.41 -18.02 1.42
N ARG A 226 -2.73 -19.19 1.98
CA ARG A 226 -1.84 -20.00 2.80
C ARG A 226 -1.17 -21.02 1.89
N PHE A 227 0.07 -20.75 1.50
CA PHE A 227 0.77 -21.52 0.47
C PHE A 227 0.88 -23.00 0.81
N ASP A 228 1.00 -23.33 2.11
CA ASP A 228 1.04 -24.70 2.62
C ASP A 228 -0.29 -25.47 2.50
N ARG A 229 -1.38 -24.77 2.19
CA ARG A 229 -2.74 -25.34 2.10
C ARG A 229 -3.34 -25.31 0.72
N VAL A 230 -2.66 -24.70 -0.26
CA VAL A 230 -3.17 -24.65 -1.63
C VAL A 230 -3.21 -26.07 -2.21
N LYS A 231 -4.38 -26.43 -2.75
CA LYS A 231 -4.56 -27.59 -3.63
C LYS A 231 -5.45 -27.16 -4.78
N GLU A 232 -4.96 -27.38 -5.98
CA GLU A 232 -5.60 -26.91 -7.21
C GLU A 232 -6.65 -27.90 -7.74
N PRO A 233 -7.77 -27.42 -8.29
CA PRO A 233 -8.26 -26.04 -8.20
C PRO A 233 -8.85 -25.72 -6.81
N MET A 234 -8.86 -24.45 -6.45
CA MET A 234 -9.60 -23.92 -5.29
C MET A 234 -10.99 -23.43 -5.69
N GLN A 235 -11.91 -23.34 -4.73
CA GLN A 235 -13.27 -22.81 -4.95
C GLN A 235 -13.57 -21.60 -4.07
N ALA A 236 -14.18 -20.57 -4.64
CA ALA A 236 -14.76 -19.43 -3.94
C ALA A 236 -16.26 -19.36 -4.29
N GLY A 237 -17.11 -19.94 -3.44
CA GLY A 237 -18.51 -20.18 -3.82
C GLY A 237 -18.56 -21.10 -5.05
N ASP A 238 -19.19 -20.63 -6.13
CA ASP A 238 -19.28 -21.35 -7.40
C ASP A 238 -18.12 -21.03 -8.37
N ALA A 239 -17.25 -20.06 -8.01
CA ALA A 239 -16.14 -19.64 -8.87
C ALA A 239 -14.90 -20.52 -8.65
N THR A 240 -14.30 -20.98 -9.76
CA THR A 240 -13.10 -21.81 -9.75
C THR A 240 -11.86 -20.93 -9.81
N VAL A 241 -10.90 -21.16 -8.91
CA VAL A 241 -9.70 -20.33 -8.75
C VAL A 241 -8.46 -21.20 -8.90
N THR A 242 -7.49 -20.73 -9.69
CA THR A 242 -6.20 -21.39 -9.84
C THR A 242 -5.01 -20.47 -9.61
N TRP A 243 -3.98 -21.00 -8.94
CA TRP A 243 -2.74 -20.30 -8.66
C TRP A 243 -1.53 -21.02 -9.27
N THR A 244 -0.68 -20.25 -9.96
CA THR A 244 0.65 -20.69 -10.39
C THR A 244 1.68 -19.79 -9.70
N PRO A 245 2.50 -20.33 -8.78
CA PRO A 245 3.48 -19.57 -8.02
C PRO A 245 4.53 -18.87 -8.87
#